data_AF-A0A926E6B0-F1
#
_entry.id   AF-A0A926E6B0-F1
#
_cell.length_a   1.000
_cell.length_b   1.000
_cell.length_c   1.000
_cell.angle_alpha   90.00
_cell.angle_beta   90.00
_cell.angle_gamma   90.00
#
_symmetry.space_group_name_H-M   'P 1'
#
loop_
_entity.id
_entity.type
_entity.pdbx_description
1 polymer ?
#
loop_
_entity_poly.entity_id
_entity_poly.type
_entity_poly.pdbx_seq_one_letter_code
_entity_poly.pdbx_strand_id
1 'polypeptide(L)'
;MMQTRSKKWHMILPLLLLATACLSGWLYLNTGDRLCQRYNRYCFELNEQIKDESFLFAEVKWNSIELLNRDRKVYKTIKLESFRFWHPVKGGISQEHPGVVLYALGGAADDSVGVVFVNDPALNGELDGIDWVIRRGYHKEGEPEDKTHGEGELGISGLSQWMPDAGCLKRLGENSYRYSTRWDY
;
A
#
# COMPACT_ATOMS: atom_id res chain seq x y z
N MET A 1 -20.70 23.61 57.64
CA MET A 1 -21.28 22.90 56.47
C MET A 1 -20.29 22.94 55.31
N MET A 2 -19.38 21.96 55.21
CA MET A 2 -18.39 21.90 54.13
C MET A 2 -17.94 20.44 53.91
N GLN A 3 -18.84 19.55 53.49
CA GLN A 3 -18.49 18.14 53.22
C GLN A 3 -19.15 17.53 51.98
N THR A 4 -19.93 18.27 51.20
CA THR A 4 -20.61 17.75 50.00
C THR A 4 -19.89 18.02 48.67
N ARG A 5 -18.80 18.80 48.66
CA ARG A 5 -18.07 19.12 47.42
C ARG A 5 -17.11 18.03 46.95
N SER A 6 -16.55 17.19 47.83
CA SER A 6 -15.54 16.18 47.45
C SER A 6 -16.11 15.00 46.67
N LYS A 7 -17.33 14.52 46.99
CA LYS A 7 -17.92 13.33 46.34
C LYS A 7 -18.23 13.51 44.85
N LYS A 8 -18.52 14.73 44.38
CA LYS A 8 -18.83 14.98 42.97
C LYS A 8 -17.59 14.85 42.07
N TRP A 9 -16.41 15.25 42.55
CA TRP A 9 -15.16 15.16 41.78
C TRP A 9 -14.71 13.71 41.56
N HIS A 10 -14.99 12.82 42.51
CA HIS A 10 -14.67 11.39 42.39
C HIS A 10 -15.46 10.67 41.30
N MET A 11 -16.61 11.20 40.86
CA MET A 11 -17.38 10.67 39.72
C MET A 11 -17.05 11.40 38.41
N ILE A 12 -16.80 12.71 38.46
CA ILE A 12 -16.55 13.53 37.26
C ILE A 12 -15.20 13.16 36.61
N LEU A 13 -14.16 12.94 37.41
CA LEU A 13 -12.82 12.65 36.89
C LEU A 13 -12.74 11.31 36.14
N PRO A 14 -13.27 10.18 36.64
CA PRO A 14 -13.29 8.93 35.87
C PRO A 14 -14.14 9.00 34.60
N LEU A 15 -15.27 9.72 34.63
CA LEU A 15 -16.11 9.94 33.45
C LEU A 15 -15.40 10.76 32.38
N LEU A 16 -14.65 11.79 32.76
CA LEU A 16 -13.82 12.56 31.84
C LEU A 16 -12.69 11.73 31.24
N LEU A 17 -12.03 10.89 32.05
CA LEU A 17 -10.98 9.99 31.57
C LEU A 17 -11.52 8.95 30.60
N LEU A 18 -12.68 8.36 30.90
CA LEU A 18 -13.37 7.43 29.99
C LEU A 18 -13.76 8.12 28.68
N ALA A 19 -14.36 9.31 28.75
CA ALA A 19 -14.74 10.07 27.56
C ALA A 19 -13.52 10.43 26.70
N THR A 20 -12.40 10.80 27.33
CA THR A 20 -11.14 11.10 26.64
C THR A 20 -10.58 9.85 25.98
N ALA A 21 -10.55 8.71 26.68
CA ALA A 21 -10.10 7.43 26.12
C ALA A 21 -10.97 6.98 24.94
N CYS A 22 -12.30 7.11 25.03
CA CYS A 22 -13.22 6.83 23.92
C CYS A 22 -13.00 7.77 22.73
N LEU A 23 -12.81 9.07 22.97
CA LEU A 23 -12.52 10.04 21.91
C LEU A 23 -11.17 9.77 21.25
N SER A 24 -10.13 9.46 22.03
CA SER A 24 -8.81 9.09 21.53
C SER A 24 -8.84 7.80 20.72
N GLY A 25 -9.55 6.77 21.19
CA GLY A 25 -9.76 5.52 20.46
C GLY A 25 -10.52 5.74 19.15
N TRP A 26 -11.59 6.53 19.18
CA TRP A 26 -12.36 6.89 17.98
C TRP A 26 -11.54 7.69 16.97
N LEU A 27 -10.72 8.63 17.44
CA LEU A 27 -9.79 9.40 16.60
C LEU A 27 -8.72 8.50 15.99
N TYR A 28 -8.14 7.58 16.77
CA TYR A 28 -7.14 6.63 16.29
C TYR A 28 -7.69 5.74 15.17
N LEU A 29 -8.84 5.10 15.40
CA LEU A 29 -9.51 4.24 14.40
C LEU A 29 -9.87 5.01 13.12
N ASN A 30 -10.51 6.18 13.25
CA ASN A 30 -10.90 6.98 12.08
C ASN A 30 -9.70 7.54 11.31
N THR A 31 -8.55 7.73 11.96
CA THR A 31 -7.35 8.22 11.28
C THR A 31 -6.76 7.13 10.39
N GLY A 32 -6.74 5.87 10.86
CA GLY A 32 -6.31 4.71 10.06
C GLY A 32 -7.15 4.53 8.79
N ASP A 33 -8.49 4.51 8.94
CA ASP A 33 -9.41 4.34 7.81
C ASP A 33 -9.28 5.47 6.79
N ARG A 34 -9.18 6.73 7.27
CA ARG A 34 -9.00 7.89 6.39
C ARG A 34 -7.68 7.85 5.63
N LEU A 35 -6.61 7.33 6.25
CA LEU A 35 -5.32 7.13 5.58
C LEU A 35 -5.42 6.03 4.53
N CYS A 36 -6.01 4.87 4.85
CA CYS A 36 -6.22 3.79 3.88
C CYS A 36 -7.04 4.25 2.66
N GLN A 37 -8.16 4.95 2.89
CA GLN A 37 -8.97 5.53 1.81
C GLN A 37 -8.21 6.58 0.98
N ARG A 38 -7.33 7.36 1.61
CA ARG A 38 -6.49 8.33 0.91
C ARG A 38 -5.46 7.62 0.04
N TYR A 39 -4.79 6.59 0.55
CA TYR A 39 -3.85 5.78 -0.25
C TYR A 39 -4.57 5.12 -1.43
N ASN A 40 -5.71 4.45 -1.20
CA ASN A 40 -6.49 3.85 -2.29
C ASN A 40 -6.82 4.85 -3.39
N ARG A 41 -7.23 6.06 -3.04
CA ARG A 41 -7.52 7.13 -4.01
C ARG A 41 -6.30 7.52 -4.82
N TYR A 42 -5.17 7.72 -4.15
CA TYR A 42 -3.90 8.03 -4.80
C TYR A 42 -3.44 6.91 -5.74
N CYS A 43 -3.59 5.66 -5.32
CA CYS A 43 -3.28 4.51 -6.15
C CYS A 43 -4.13 4.49 -7.42
N PHE A 44 -5.43 4.77 -7.27
CA PHE A 44 -6.37 4.86 -8.39
C PHE A 44 -6.04 6.02 -9.33
N GLU A 45 -5.79 7.23 -8.80
CA GLU A 45 -5.41 8.40 -9.59
C GLU A 45 -4.11 8.18 -10.39
N LEU A 46 -3.15 7.46 -9.81
CA LEU A 46 -1.91 7.11 -10.50
C LEU A 46 -2.17 6.05 -11.59
N ASN A 47 -2.98 5.03 -11.29
CA ASN A 47 -3.35 4.01 -12.26
C ASN A 47 -4.04 4.61 -13.49
N GLU A 48 -5.00 5.51 -13.31
CA GLU A 48 -5.68 6.17 -14.42
C GLU A 48 -4.73 6.94 -15.34
N GLN A 49 -3.60 7.44 -14.82
CA GLN A 49 -2.62 8.18 -15.62
C GLN A 49 -1.66 7.27 -16.42
N ILE A 50 -1.56 5.98 -16.07
CA ILE A 50 -0.55 5.07 -16.65
C ILE A 50 -1.10 3.78 -17.22
N LYS A 51 -2.39 3.47 -17.02
CA LYS A 51 -3.00 2.21 -17.48
C LYS A 51 -2.87 1.96 -18.98
N ASP A 52 -2.80 3.02 -19.79
CA ASP A 52 -2.69 2.95 -21.25
C ASP A 52 -1.23 3.13 -21.73
N GLU A 53 -0.27 3.20 -20.81
CA GLU A 53 1.14 3.48 -21.10
C GLU A 53 1.99 2.21 -21.09
N SER A 54 2.75 2.00 -22.16
CA SER A 54 3.74 0.92 -22.23
C SER A 54 5.15 1.43 -21.85
N PHE A 55 5.51 1.35 -20.57
CA PHE A 55 6.86 1.68 -20.09
C PHE A 55 7.60 0.44 -19.56
N LEU A 56 8.92 0.46 -19.72
CA LEU A 56 9.83 -0.56 -19.18
C LEU A 56 10.57 -0.07 -17.94
N PHE A 57 10.73 1.25 -17.83
CA PHE A 57 11.38 1.88 -16.71
C PHE A 57 10.58 3.07 -16.22
N ALA A 58 10.58 3.27 -14.92
CA ALA A 58 10.12 4.48 -14.31
C ALA A 58 11.12 4.95 -13.24
N GLU A 59 11.35 6.25 -13.17
CA GLU A 59 12.15 6.87 -12.14
C GLU A 59 11.28 7.77 -11.29
N VAL A 60 11.46 7.68 -9.98
CA VAL A 60 10.72 8.51 -9.04
C VAL A 60 11.56 9.71 -8.64
N LYS A 61 10.98 10.89 -8.83
CA LYS A 61 11.52 12.17 -8.36
C LYS A 61 10.71 12.66 -7.18
N TRP A 62 11.21 13.71 -6.53
CA TRP A 62 10.59 14.31 -5.33
C TRP A 62 9.06 14.57 -5.46
N ASN A 63 8.60 15.05 -6.61
CA ASN A 63 7.19 15.40 -6.85
C ASN A 63 6.64 14.86 -8.18
N SER A 64 7.30 13.86 -8.77
CA SER A 64 6.87 13.30 -10.04
C SER A 64 7.38 11.90 -10.27
N ILE A 65 6.70 11.20 -11.18
CA ILE A 65 7.14 9.93 -11.75
C ILE A 65 7.49 10.20 -13.21
N GLU A 66 8.70 9.84 -13.60
CA GLU A 66 9.15 9.90 -14.99
C GLU A 66 9.10 8.50 -15.58
N LEU A 67 8.38 8.33 -16.69
CA LEU A 67 8.35 7.09 -17.45
C LEU A 67 9.42 7.17 -18.54
N LEU A 68 10.24 6.13 -18.65
CA LEU A 68 11.38 6.08 -19.56
C LEU A 68 11.22 4.95 -20.58
N ASN A 69 11.70 5.21 -21.79
CA ASN A 69 11.71 4.25 -22.89
C ASN A 69 12.91 3.27 -22.77
N ARG A 70 13.06 2.38 -23.76
CA ARG A 70 14.17 1.40 -23.84
C ARG A 70 15.56 2.03 -23.71
N ASP A 71 15.74 3.25 -24.20
CA ASP A 71 17.01 3.99 -24.18
C ASP A 71 17.20 4.80 -22.88
N ARG A 72 16.35 4.59 -21.86
CA ARG A 72 16.29 5.39 -20.63
C ARG A 72 16.08 6.88 -20.88
N LYS A 73 15.36 7.24 -21.94
CA LYS A 73 14.91 8.61 -22.18
C LYS A 73 13.53 8.78 -21.61
N VAL A 74 13.34 9.86 -20.85
CA VAL A 74 12.02 10.26 -20.34
C VAL A 74 11.11 10.59 -21.51
N TYR A 75 9.93 9.97 -21.55
CA TYR A 75 8.91 10.26 -22.57
C TYR A 75 7.60 10.77 -21.95
N LYS A 76 7.36 10.53 -20.66
CA LYS A 76 6.20 11.05 -19.91
C LYS A 76 6.61 11.40 -18.48
N THR A 77 6.05 12.50 -17.96
CA THR A 77 6.23 12.91 -16.56
C THR A 77 4.86 13.11 -15.94
N ILE A 78 4.64 12.42 -14.82
CA ILE A 78 3.40 12.44 -14.05
C ILE A 78 3.66 13.28 -12.81
N LYS A 79 2.94 14.39 -12.67
CA LYS A 79 3.07 15.26 -11.51
C LYS A 79 2.28 14.71 -10.32
N LEU A 80 2.91 14.66 -9.16
CA LEU A 80 2.31 14.18 -7.92
C LEU A 80 1.82 15.35 -7.04
N GLU A 81 1.18 16.35 -7.63
CA GLU A 81 0.77 17.58 -6.92
C GLU A 81 -0.28 17.33 -5.83
N SER A 82 -1.13 16.32 -6.01
CA SER A 82 -2.10 15.83 -5.01
C SER A 82 -1.42 15.13 -3.82
N PHE A 83 -0.17 14.67 -3.99
CA PHE A 83 0.56 13.87 -3.01
C PHE A 83 1.34 14.81 -2.10
N ARG A 84 0.64 15.50 -1.21
CA ARG A 84 1.25 16.35 -0.16
C ARG A 84 1.95 15.48 0.90
N PHE A 85 3.10 14.94 0.52
CA PHE A 85 4.28 14.55 1.33
C PHE A 85 4.07 13.89 2.68
N TRP A 86 4.47 12.62 2.84
CA TRP A 86 5.08 12.11 4.10
C TRP A 86 6.13 10.99 3.94
N HIS A 87 6.36 10.37 2.77
CA HIS A 87 7.42 9.37 2.60
C HIS A 87 8.05 9.45 1.20
N PRO A 88 9.36 9.16 1.05
CA PRO A 88 9.98 9.09 -0.26
C PRO A 88 9.26 8.00 -1.06
N VAL A 89 8.73 8.39 -2.22
CA VAL A 89 8.28 7.38 -3.17
C VAL A 89 9.53 6.61 -3.58
N LYS A 90 9.64 5.37 -3.11
CA LYS A 90 10.72 4.47 -3.50
C LYS A 90 10.24 3.75 -4.75
N GLY A 91 10.80 4.17 -5.88
CA GLY A 91 10.66 3.50 -7.17
C GLY A 91 11.67 2.37 -7.26
N GLY A 92 11.19 1.13 -7.36
CA GLY A 92 12.03 -0.03 -7.68
C GLY A 92 11.56 -0.60 -9.01
N ILE A 93 12.50 -0.80 -9.94
CA ILE A 93 12.29 -1.65 -11.10
C ILE A 93 12.93 -2.98 -10.75
N SER A 94 12.17 -4.08 -10.85
CA SER A 94 12.78 -5.39 -10.73
C SER A 94 13.86 -5.54 -11.79
N GLN A 95 15.11 -5.77 -11.37
CA GLN A 95 16.21 -6.00 -12.32
C GLN A 95 16.00 -7.30 -13.12
N GLU A 96 15.26 -8.24 -12.54
CA GLU A 96 14.93 -9.52 -13.14
C GLU A 96 13.67 -9.43 -14.03
N HIS A 97 12.76 -8.50 -13.73
CA HIS A 97 11.49 -8.33 -14.43
C HIS A 97 11.24 -6.86 -14.84
N PRO A 98 11.85 -6.39 -15.95
CA PRO A 98 11.57 -5.07 -16.51
C PRO A 98 10.08 -4.91 -16.82
N GLY A 99 9.44 -3.87 -16.31
CA GLY A 99 7.98 -3.66 -16.43
C GLY A 99 7.19 -3.86 -15.12
N VAL A 100 7.83 -4.40 -14.08
CA VAL A 100 7.31 -4.31 -12.70
C VAL A 100 7.88 -3.05 -12.05
N VAL A 101 6.99 -2.15 -11.63
CA VAL A 101 7.36 -0.92 -10.93
C VAL A 101 6.58 -0.78 -9.63
N LEU A 102 7.32 -0.68 -8.53
CA LEU A 102 6.76 -0.41 -7.21
C LEU A 102 6.87 1.07 -6.88
N TYR A 103 5.79 1.67 -6.40
CA TYR A 103 5.74 3.01 -5.83
C TYR A 103 5.25 2.93 -4.40
N ALA A 104 6.16 3.08 -3.42
CA ALA A 104 5.74 3.34 -2.05
C ALA A 104 5.06 4.72 -1.99
N LEU A 105 3.84 4.84 -1.48
CA LEU A 105 3.13 6.12 -1.37
C LEU A 105 3.12 6.68 0.06
N GLY A 106 3.46 5.85 1.05
CA GLY A 106 3.51 6.24 2.45
C GLY A 106 3.74 5.07 3.39
N GLY A 107 3.85 5.35 4.68
CA GLY A 107 3.89 4.32 5.72
C GLY A 107 5.04 4.42 6.72
N ALA A 108 4.89 3.80 7.89
CA ALA A 108 5.97 3.75 8.88
C ALA A 108 7.19 2.98 8.33
N ALA A 109 8.35 3.07 9.01
CA ALA A 109 9.59 2.44 8.55
C ALA A 109 9.45 0.91 8.29
N ASP A 110 8.46 0.28 8.91
CA ASP A 110 8.08 -1.13 8.88
C ASP A 110 6.71 -1.40 8.23
N ASP A 111 5.92 -0.36 7.93
CA ASP A 111 4.54 -0.46 7.43
C ASP A 111 4.33 0.44 6.22
N SER A 112 4.79 0.01 5.04
CA SER A 112 4.68 0.78 3.79
C SER A 112 3.45 0.37 2.99
N VAL A 113 2.72 1.37 2.50
CA VAL A 113 1.59 1.21 1.57
C VAL A 113 1.97 1.86 0.24
N GLY A 114 1.63 1.20 -0.87
CA GLY A 114 1.96 1.71 -2.18
C GLY A 114 1.16 1.09 -3.32
N VAL A 115 1.65 1.33 -4.53
CA VAL A 115 1.15 0.73 -5.77
C VAL A 115 2.23 -0.10 -6.39
N VAL A 116 1.88 -1.29 -6.87
CA VAL A 116 2.69 -2.03 -7.82
C VAL A 116 1.99 -1.98 -9.17
N PHE A 117 2.74 -1.59 -10.19
CA PHE A 117 2.33 -1.68 -11.58
C PHE A 117 3.09 -2.81 -12.24
N VAL A 118 2.36 -3.70 -12.90
CA VAL A 118 2.91 -4.87 -13.59
C VAL A 118 2.50 -4.75 -15.06
N ASN A 119 3.35 -4.12 -15.85
CA ASN A 119 3.12 -3.86 -17.27
C ASN A 119 3.57 -5.03 -18.18
N ASP A 120 3.73 -6.21 -17.59
CA ASP A 120 3.95 -7.47 -18.30
C ASP A 120 2.69 -8.33 -18.15
N PRO A 121 1.93 -8.59 -19.24
CA PRO A 121 0.71 -9.38 -19.19
C PRO A 121 0.90 -10.81 -18.66
N ALA A 122 2.08 -11.42 -18.87
CA ALA A 122 2.36 -12.76 -18.36
C ALA A 122 2.47 -12.75 -16.83
N LEU A 123 3.28 -11.84 -16.29
CA LEU A 123 3.44 -11.67 -14.84
C LEU A 123 2.14 -11.21 -14.18
N ASN A 124 1.38 -10.37 -14.86
CA ASN A 124 0.11 -9.88 -14.35
C ASN A 124 -0.95 -10.97 -14.24
N GLY A 125 -1.03 -11.88 -15.22
CA GLY A 125 -1.91 -13.04 -15.16
C GLY A 125 -1.55 -14.02 -14.03
N GLU A 126 -0.29 -14.05 -13.60
CA GLU A 126 0.14 -14.90 -12.48
C GLU A 126 -0.26 -14.32 -11.11
N LEU A 127 -0.48 -13.02 -11.01
CA LEU A 127 -1.00 -12.35 -9.81
C LEU A 127 -2.53 -12.43 -9.68
N ASP A 128 -3.21 -13.02 -10.67
CA ASP A 128 -4.67 -13.09 -10.68
C ASP A 128 -5.20 -13.87 -9.46
N GLY A 129 -6.03 -13.19 -8.68
CA GLY A 129 -6.64 -13.73 -7.48
C GLY A 129 -5.71 -13.80 -6.27
N ILE A 130 -4.46 -13.32 -6.34
CA ILE A 130 -3.58 -13.26 -5.17
C ILE A 130 -3.95 -12.04 -4.30
N ASP A 131 -4.19 -12.27 -3.02
CA ASP A 131 -4.55 -11.23 -2.03
C ASP A 131 -3.50 -11.03 -0.93
N TRP A 132 -2.67 -12.04 -0.62
CA TRP A 132 -1.46 -11.85 0.16
C TRP A 132 -0.25 -12.64 -0.36
N VAL A 133 0.92 -12.11 -0.06
CA VAL A 133 2.24 -12.66 -0.38
C VAL A 133 3.03 -12.75 0.92
N ILE A 134 3.62 -13.91 1.16
CA ILE A 134 4.59 -14.10 2.23
C ILE A 134 5.91 -14.54 1.65
N ARG A 135 6.98 -14.42 2.43
CA ARG A 135 8.36 -14.74 2.04
C ARG A 135 8.57 -16.13 1.39
N ARG A 136 7.62 -17.06 1.50
CA ARG A 136 7.71 -18.43 0.96
C ARG A 136 6.47 -18.88 0.20
N GLY A 137 5.51 -18.00 -0.05
CA GLY A 137 4.24 -18.40 -0.59
C GLY A 137 3.25 -17.26 -0.76
N TYR A 138 2.00 -17.62 -1.01
CA TYR A 138 0.91 -16.69 -1.28
C TYR A 138 -0.44 -17.35 -0.96
N HIS A 139 -1.50 -16.56 -0.96
CA HIS A 139 -2.88 -17.04 -0.87
C HIS A 139 -3.71 -16.43 -1.97
N LYS A 140 -4.84 -17.07 -2.24
CA LYS A 140 -5.79 -16.63 -3.23
C LYS A 140 -7.11 -16.22 -2.59
N GLU A 141 -7.68 -15.15 -3.12
CA GLU A 141 -8.99 -14.66 -2.73
C GLU A 141 -10.04 -15.78 -2.77
N GLY A 142 -10.80 -15.93 -1.69
CA GLY A 142 -11.85 -16.94 -1.57
C GLY A 142 -11.38 -18.31 -1.06
N GLU A 143 -10.09 -18.48 -0.79
CA GLU A 143 -9.57 -19.66 -0.11
C GLU A 143 -9.64 -19.54 1.43
N PRO A 144 -9.55 -20.65 2.17
CA PRO A 144 -9.39 -20.61 3.63
C PRO A 144 -8.08 -19.92 4.04
N GLU A 145 -8.13 -19.08 5.07
CA GLU A 145 -6.96 -18.30 5.54
C GLU A 145 -5.73 -19.16 5.91
N ASP A 146 -5.94 -20.41 6.32
CA ASP A 146 -4.86 -21.34 6.66
C ASP A 146 -4.23 -22.03 5.44
N LYS A 147 -4.83 -21.86 4.26
CA LYS A 147 -4.33 -22.42 3.01
C LYS A 147 -3.31 -21.49 2.38
N THR A 148 -2.05 -21.89 2.40
CA THR A 148 -0.98 -21.15 1.72
C THR A 148 -0.36 -22.01 0.64
N HIS A 149 -0.17 -21.41 -0.53
CA HIS A 149 0.52 -22.00 -1.67
C HIS A 149 2.02 -21.70 -1.61
N GLY A 150 2.87 -22.65 -1.97
CA GLY A 150 4.30 -22.39 -2.09
C GLY A 150 4.63 -21.55 -3.33
N GLU A 151 5.68 -20.73 -3.30
CA GLU A 151 6.12 -19.93 -4.48
C GLU A 151 6.34 -20.80 -5.73
N GLY A 152 6.85 -22.03 -5.57
CA GLY A 152 7.10 -22.95 -6.68
C GLY A 152 5.83 -23.38 -7.43
N GLU A 153 4.64 -23.21 -6.84
CA GLU A 153 3.36 -23.53 -7.48
C GLU A 153 2.92 -22.47 -8.51
N LEU A 154 3.45 -21.25 -8.44
CA LEU A 154 3.20 -20.20 -9.44
C LEU A 154 4.09 -20.35 -10.69
N GLY A 155 5.12 -21.19 -10.65
CA GLY A 155 6.17 -21.20 -11.69
C GLY A 155 7.11 -19.99 -11.61
N ILE A 156 6.90 -19.09 -10.65
CA ILE A 156 7.74 -17.93 -10.37
C ILE A 156 8.54 -18.23 -9.10
N SER A 157 9.79 -18.65 -9.25
CA SER A 157 10.73 -18.51 -8.14
C SER A 157 10.92 -17.02 -7.87
N GLY A 158 10.59 -16.53 -6.68
CA GLY A 158 10.96 -15.18 -6.28
C GLY A 158 9.91 -14.09 -6.47
N LEU A 159 8.62 -14.33 -6.24
CA LEU A 159 7.65 -13.24 -6.03
C LEU A 159 8.16 -12.25 -4.96
N SER A 160 8.74 -12.80 -3.90
CA SER A 160 9.46 -12.07 -2.85
C SER A 160 10.81 -11.46 -3.30
N GLN A 161 11.33 -11.77 -4.48
CA GLN A 161 12.56 -11.15 -5.03
C GLN A 161 12.23 -9.84 -5.76
N TRP A 162 11.13 -9.80 -6.52
CA TRP A 162 10.72 -8.59 -7.22
C TRP A 162 9.67 -7.76 -6.47
N MET A 163 9.03 -8.31 -5.44
CA MET A 163 8.18 -7.60 -4.46
C MET A 163 8.52 -7.98 -3.00
N PRO A 164 9.77 -7.78 -2.54
CA PRO A 164 10.25 -8.26 -1.23
C PRO A 164 9.49 -7.70 -0.03
N ASP A 165 8.86 -6.55 -0.21
CA ASP A 165 8.17 -5.80 0.83
C ASP A 165 6.64 -5.85 0.65
N ALA A 166 6.10 -6.62 -0.30
CA ALA A 166 4.65 -6.75 -0.45
C ALA A 166 4.12 -7.89 0.43
N GLY A 167 3.26 -7.54 1.39
CA GLY A 167 2.54 -8.46 2.27
C GLY A 167 1.11 -8.71 1.78
N CYS A 168 0.32 -7.66 1.61
CA CYS A 168 -1.03 -7.75 1.05
C CYS A 168 -1.09 -7.14 -0.34
N LEU A 169 -1.91 -7.69 -1.23
CA LEU A 169 -2.21 -7.18 -2.56
C LEU A 169 -3.70 -6.99 -2.74
N LYS A 170 -4.07 -5.88 -3.37
CA LYS A 170 -5.45 -5.62 -3.78
C LYS A 170 -5.46 -5.07 -5.18
N ARG A 171 -6.10 -5.79 -6.11
CA ARG A 171 -6.22 -5.33 -7.49
C ARG A 171 -7.01 -4.02 -7.56
N LEU A 172 -6.47 -3.04 -8.29
CA LEU A 172 -7.06 -1.73 -8.51
C LEU A 172 -7.51 -1.53 -9.96
N GLY A 173 -6.86 -2.23 -10.88
CA GLY A 173 -7.15 -2.23 -12.31
C GLY A 173 -6.45 -3.39 -12.99
N GLU A 174 -6.44 -3.40 -14.32
CA GLU A 174 -5.85 -4.49 -15.10
C GLU A 174 -4.38 -4.73 -14.71
N ASN A 175 -3.54 -3.70 -14.75
CA ASN A 175 -2.09 -3.80 -14.52
C ASN A 175 -1.62 -3.21 -13.17
N SER A 176 -2.52 -3.04 -12.20
CA SER A 176 -2.20 -2.32 -10.96
C SER A 176 -2.77 -2.92 -9.68
N TYR A 177 -1.94 -2.86 -8.64
CA TYR A 177 -2.21 -3.43 -7.34
C TYR A 177 -1.87 -2.42 -6.26
N ARG A 178 -2.74 -2.25 -5.27
CA ARG A 178 -2.32 -1.69 -3.98
C ARG A 178 -1.52 -2.76 -3.27
N TYR A 179 -0.40 -2.38 -2.64
CA TYR A 179 0.28 -3.25 -1.70
C TYR A 179 0.41 -2.63 -0.31
N SER A 180 0.52 -3.47 0.71
CA SER A 180 0.97 -3.10 2.06
C SER A 180 2.02 -4.10 2.54
N THR A 181 3.05 -3.65 3.27
CA THR A 181 4.00 -4.55 3.95
C THR A 181 3.37 -5.26 5.16
N ARG A 182 2.19 -4.82 5.61
CA ARG A 182 1.49 -5.33 6.78
C ARG A 182 0.22 -6.09 6.39
N TRP A 183 -0.15 -7.06 7.22
CA TRP A 183 -1.25 -7.99 7.00
C TRP A 183 -2.65 -7.37 7.22
N ASP A 184 -2.73 -6.19 7.85
CA ASP A 184 -3.94 -5.75 8.57
C ASP A 184 -4.75 -4.63 7.87
N TYR A 185 -4.57 -4.38 6.56
CA TYR A 185 -5.13 -3.19 5.86
C TYR A 185 -6.06 -3.44 4.66
#